data_AF-G5QV31-F1
#
_entry.id   AF-G5QV31-F1
#
_cell.length_a   1.000
_cell.length_b   1.000
_cell.length_c   1.000
_cell.angle_alpha   90.00
_cell.angle_beta   90.00
_cell.angle_gamma   90.00
#
_symmetry.space_group_name_H-M   'P 1'
#
loop_
_entity.id
_entity.type
_entity.pdbx_description
1 polymer ?
#
loop_
_entity_poly.entity_id
_entity_poly.type
_entity_poly.pdbx_seq_one_letter_code
_entity_poly.pdbx_strand_id
1 'polypeptide(L)'
;MAVVKLYPDTQEGDLAKGVTVPRDTAFVSPIPEGENTACQFRSSQDVTLWPLSIEEVRLTAAPPDMPALHRYLPPNIHVAGALRITLRTFGELTFSELAGPARLPFYLCGEERIASHLFELLHTSAVATLAGEPGHFDGELNVNLQHPVAHEGLEPGQGLLPLAWNVFHGHNLLHEFFACPERFYFFTPTGLSAGLQKVQGNVAEIVILLNRLPPDWLIHQTDAAQFSLFCTPVINLFPRTTTRIEVTHSVTEQHLVVDRTRPLDYEVFSVQEVEGLEAETTRKMIFRPLYHTRNNDEGNHGRYFSLRREPRRSSENARRYGTRTPYTGSEVFLSLVDQHEAPYPENLRHITVTAMVTNRDLPCLIPRNGRDDLTVDAAIPVAGVGLIRPPRPPQPPLAEREMAWRLIRQLSFNYLPLADLDHRTGGQALRDLLNLFIPAHDSPQSRQVRSLIGCKTTPVTRRLPGSGLLVYGRGVSCELTVDEEGFSGISPYLFGLVLEHYIARHVSINTFSQMTLHSMQRGHVMTWPVRTGQRGSV
;
A
#
# COMPACT_ATOMS: atom_id res chain seq x y z
N MET A 1 -4.09 9.19 0.72
CA MET A 1 -3.54 8.16 -0.20
C MET A 1 -4.46 8.05 -1.40
N ALA A 2 -3.94 7.68 -2.57
CA ALA A 2 -4.67 7.52 -3.83
C ALA A 2 -3.97 6.48 -4.73
N VAL A 3 -4.53 6.23 -5.91
CA VAL A 3 -3.87 5.46 -6.97
C VAL A 3 -3.87 6.30 -8.24
N VAL A 4 -2.68 6.48 -8.83
CA VAL A 4 -2.51 7.21 -10.08
C VAL A 4 -2.24 6.25 -11.23
N LYS A 5 -2.57 6.68 -12.45
CA LYS A 5 -2.18 6.07 -13.71
C LYS A 5 -1.22 6.99 -14.44
N LEU A 6 -0.13 6.41 -14.91
CA LEU A 6 0.84 7.07 -15.78
C LEU A 6 0.44 6.77 -17.23
N TYR A 7 0.27 7.81 -18.04
CA TYR A 7 0.01 7.66 -19.47
C TYR A 7 1.36 7.79 -20.19
N PRO A 8 1.95 6.70 -20.71
CA PRO A 8 3.24 6.78 -21.40
C PRO A 8 3.17 7.74 -22.58
N ASP A 9 4.20 8.55 -22.78
CA ASP A 9 4.33 9.33 -24.01
C ASP A 9 4.93 8.45 -25.11
N THR A 10 4.22 8.29 -26.22
CA THR A 10 4.69 7.48 -27.35
C THR A 10 5.73 8.21 -28.21
N GLN A 11 5.92 9.51 -28.03
CA GLN A 11 6.89 10.32 -28.78
C GLN A 11 8.22 10.47 -28.04
N GLU A 12 8.23 10.33 -26.72
CA GLU A 12 9.40 10.51 -25.87
C GLU A 12 9.82 9.21 -25.17
N GLY A 13 11.12 8.92 -25.17
CA GLY A 13 11.70 7.76 -24.49
C GLY A 13 11.70 6.45 -25.29
N ASP A 14 12.67 5.58 -25.00
CA ASP A 14 12.77 4.24 -25.59
C ASP A 14 11.88 3.24 -24.85
N LEU A 15 10.56 3.42 -24.99
CA LEU A 15 9.56 2.57 -24.32
C LEU A 15 9.68 1.09 -24.73
N ALA A 16 10.23 0.79 -25.91
CA ALA A 16 10.42 -0.59 -26.38
C ALA A 16 11.35 -1.42 -25.48
N LYS A 17 12.30 -0.75 -24.79
CA LYS A 17 13.16 -1.38 -23.76
C LYS A 17 12.55 -1.41 -22.36
N GLY A 18 11.43 -0.72 -22.15
CA GLY A 18 10.79 -0.53 -20.85
C GLY A 18 11.49 0.58 -20.06
N VAL A 19 10.76 1.68 -19.79
CA VAL A 19 11.29 2.81 -19.01
C VAL A 19 10.77 2.73 -17.59
N THR A 20 11.65 2.67 -16.60
CA THR A 20 11.25 2.55 -15.19
C THR A 20 11.11 3.92 -14.54
N VAL A 21 9.91 4.21 -14.05
CA VAL A 21 9.62 5.32 -13.14
C VAL A 21 9.89 4.83 -11.71
N PRO A 22 10.87 5.41 -11.00
CA PRO A 22 11.26 4.90 -9.70
C PRO A 22 10.18 5.16 -8.63
N ARG A 23 10.19 4.35 -7.58
CA ARG A 23 9.55 4.62 -6.30
C ARG A 23 9.97 6.00 -5.78
N ASP A 24 9.09 6.62 -4.98
CA ASP A 24 9.29 7.94 -4.38
C ASP A 24 9.36 9.09 -5.40
N THR A 25 8.92 8.84 -6.64
CA THR A 25 8.72 9.87 -7.66
C THR A 25 7.71 10.89 -7.17
N ALA A 26 8.05 12.18 -7.32
CA ALA A 26 7.20 13.29 -6.95
C ALA A 26 6.13 13.56 -8.02
N PHE A 27 4.88 13.69 -7.59
CA PHE A 27 3.78 14.18 -8.42
C PHE A 27 3.21 15.46 -7.81
N VAL A 28 2.89 16.45 -8.65
CA VAL A 28 2.41 17.75 -8.20
C VAL A 28 1.04 18.03 -8.83
N SER A 29 0.06 18.44 -8.02
CA SER A 29 -1.25 18.82 -8.55
C SER A 29 -1.23 20.25 -9.11
N PRO A 30 -2.16 20.61 -10.01
CA PRO A 30 -2.50 22.01 -10.20
C PRO A 30 -3.00 22.60 -8.87
N ILE A 31 -2.93 23.92 -8.75
CA ILE A 31 -3.45 24.63 -7.59
C ILE A 31 -4.99 24.53 -7.63
N PRO A 32 -5.66 23.99 -6.58
CA PRO A 32 -7.13 23.94 -6.55
C PRO A 32 -7.76 25.33 -6.63
N GLU A 33 -8.98 25.41 -7.15
CA GLU A 33 -9.69 26.69 -7.28
C GLU A 33 -9.89 27.36 -5.92
N GLY A 34 -9.54 28.65 -5.82
CA GLY A 34 -9.61 29.42 -4.57
C GLY A 34 -8.46 29.16 -3.59
N GLU A 35 -7.52 28.29 -3.92
CA GLU A 35 -6.36 27.94 -3.11
C GLU A 35 -5.05 28.53 -3.68
N ASN A 36 -3.98 28.49 -2.89
CA ASN A 36 -2.67 29.04 -3.29
C ASN A 36 -1.54 28.00 -3.32
N THR A 37 -1.85 26.74 -3.00
CA THR A 37 -0.84 25.69 -2.81
C THR A 37 -1.17 24.46 -3.64
N ALA A 38 -0.19 24.03 -4.44
CA ALA A 38 -0.21 22.73 -5.11
C ALA A 38 0.04 21.59 -4.11
N CYS A 39 -0.65 20.47 -4.30
CA CYS A 39 -0.42 19.27 -3.51
C CYS A 39 0.74 18.46 -4.08
N GLN A 40 1.52 17.82 -3.21
CA GLN A 40 2.59 16.91 -3.62
C GLN A 40 2.29 15.47 -3.19
N PHE A 41 2.59 14.51 -4.04
CA PHE A 41 2.44 13.09 -3.76
C PHE A 41 3.73 12.33 -4.07
N ARG A 42 3.91 11.17 -3.45
CA ARG A 42 5.04 10.25 -3.67
C ARG A 42 4.54 8.86 -4.02
N SER A 43 5.14 8.21 -5.02
CA SER A 43 4.83 6.81 -5.39
C SER A 43 5.39 5.80 -4.38
N SER A 44 4.64 4.72 -4.17
CA SER A 44 5.04 3.62 -3.29
C SER A 44 5.94 2.57 -3.94
N GLN A 45 5.95 2.48 -5.26
CA GLN A 45 6.62 1.40 -5.99
C GLN A 45 7.08 1.85 -7.38
N ASP A 46 8.08 1.14 -7.92
CA ASP A 46 8.57 1.30 -9.27
C ASP A 46 7.49 0.92 -10.30
N VAL A 47 7.45 1.62 -11.43
CA VAL A 47 6.55 1.32 -12.56
C VAL A 47 7.36 1.28 -13.84
N THR A 48 7.39 0.13 -14.52
CA THR A 48 7.98 0.04 -15.86
C THR A 48 6.91 0.36 -16.91
N LEU A 49 7.12 1.45 -17.64
CA LEU A 49 6.30 1.90 -18.75
C LEU A 49 6.67 1.14 -20.02
N TRP A 50 5.64 0.67 -20.71
CA TRP A 50 5.74 -0.04 -21.98
C TRP A 50 4.80 0.62 -22.98
N PRO A 51 5.04 0.51 -24.30
CA PRO A 51 4.18 1.09 -25.31
C PRO A 51 2.96 0.18 -25.55
N LEU A 52 2.21 -0.11 -24.48
CA LEU A 52 1.12 -1.08 -24.46
C LEU A 52 -0.19 -0.42 -24.04
N SER A 53 -1.28 -0.89 -24.64
CA SER A 53 -2.65 -0.57 -24.26
C SER A 53 -3.47 -1.84 -24.12
N ILE A 54 -4.49 -1.80 -23.26
CA ILE A 54 -5.47 -2.89 -23.14
C ILE A 54 -6.52 -2.67 -24.22
N GLU A 55 -6.66 -3.64 -25.12
CA GLU A 55 -7.68 -3.62 -26.17
C GLU A 55 -8.97 -4.30 -25.70
N GLU A 56 -8.84 -5.46 -25.07
CA GLU A 56 -9.98 -6.24 -24.62
C GLU A 56 -9.63 -7.07 -23.39
N VAL A 57 -10.61 -7.28 -22.51
CA VAL A 57 -10.51 -8.26 -21.42
C VAL A 57 -11.77 -9.09 -21.38
N ARG A 58 -11.62 -10.41 -21.32
CA ARG A 58 -12.73 -11.37 -21.20
C ARG A 58 -12.46 -12.38 -20.10
N LEU A 59 -13.46 -12.60 -19.25
CA LEU A 59 -13.48 -13.70 -18.31
C LEU A 59 -14.36 -14.81 -18.90
N THR A 60 -13.81 -16.00 -19.08
CA THR A 60 -14.49 -17.10 -19.77
C THR A 60 -14.45 -18.39 -18.96
N ALA A 61 -15.26 -19.36 -19.38
CA ALA A 61 -15.05 -20.76 -19.03
C ALA A 61 -13.72 -21.29 -19.62
N ALA A 62 -13.44 -22.57 -19.40
CA ALA A 62 -12.23 -23.22 -19.92
C ALA A 62 -12.08 -22.97 -21.44
N PRO A 63 -10.90 -22.54 -21.90
CA PRO A 63 -10.68 -22.10 -23.29
C PRO A 63 -10.74 -23.30 -24.27
N PRO A 64 -11.68 -23.33 -25.23
CA PRO A 64 -11.83 -24.44 -26.17
C PRO A 64 -10.75 -24.47 -27.26
N ASP A 65 -10.11 -23.33 -27.51
CA ASP A 65 -9.04 -23.11 -28.48
C ASP A 65 -7.67 -23.63 -28.01
N MET A 66 -7.59 -24.23 -26.82
CA MET A 66 -6.38 -24.81 -26.25
C MET A 66 -6.52 -26.33 -25.99
N PRO A 67 -6.72 -27.16 -27.02
CA PRO A 67 -7.01 -28.59 -26.85
C PRO A 67 -5.87 -29.40 -26.20
N ALA A 68 -4.63 -28.89 -26.28
CA ALA A 68 -3.43 -29.56 -25.81
C ALA A 68 -2.97 -29.16 -24.38
N LEU A 69 -3.78 -28.44 -23.60
CA LEU A 69 -3.40 -27.98 -22.24
C LEU A 69 -2.93 -29.10 -21.32
N HIS A 70 -3.51 -30.29 -21.45
CA HIS A 70 -3.15 -31.49 -20.69
C HIS A 70 -1.67 -31.91 -20.84
N ARG A 71 -0.97 -31.45 -21.88
CA ARG A 71 0.47 -31.70 -22.08
C ARG A 71 1.36 -30.81 -21.21
N TYR A 72 0.87 -29.64 -20.85
CA TYR A 72 1.63 -28.61 -20.11
C TYR A 72 1.23 -28.55 -18.64
N LEU A 73 0.02 -28.98 -18.31
CA LEU A 73 -0.51 -28.97 -16.95
C LEU A 73 -0.30 -30.34 -16.28
N PRO A 74 0.12 -30.36 -15.00
CA PRO A 74 0.10 -31.58 -14.20
C PRO A 74 -1.30 -32.24 -14.18
N PRO A 75 -1.40 -33.59 -14.14
CA PRO A 75 -2.68 -34.30 -14.22
C PRO A 75 -3.70 -33.97 -13.12
N ASN A 76 -3.24 -33.43 -11.99
CA ASN A 76 -4.07 -33.01 -10.86
C ASN A 76 -4.61 -31.58 -10.97
N ILE A 77 -4.19 -30.82 -11.98
CA ILE A 77 -4.66 -29.46 -12.22
C ILE A 77 -5.81 -29.49 -13.23
N HIS A 78 -7.01 -29.13 -12.75
CA HIS A 78 -8.18 -28.93 -13.60
C HIS A 78 -8.33 -27.46 -13.96
N VAL A 79 -8.62 -27.15 -15.22
CA VAL A 79 -8.93 -25.79 -15.70
C VAL A 79 -10.43 -25.68 -15.91
N ALA A 80 -11.05 -24.71 -15.23
CA ALA A 80 -12.49 -24.45 -15.32
C ALA A 80 -12.82 -23.07 -15.90
N GLY A 81 -11.86 -22.14 -15.91
CA GLY A 81 -12.03 -20.79 -16.42
C GLY A 81 -10.73 -20.18 -16.94
N ALA A 82 -10.83 -19.01 -17.53
CA ALA A 82 -9.67 -18.21 -17.93
C ALA A 82 -9.99 -16.71 -17.90
N LEU A 83 -9.01 -15.90 -17.52
CA LEU A 83 -9.00 -14.46 -17.80
C LEU A 83 -8.10 -14.22 -19.01
N ARG A 84 -8.66 -13.65 -20.08
CA ARG A 84 -7.96 -13.32 -21.32
C ARG A 84 -7.83 -11.82 -21.44
N ILE A 85 -6.62 -11.33 -21.65
CA ILE A 85 -6.30 -9.90 -21.75
C ILE A 85 -5.59 -9.69 -23.08
N THR A 86 -6.25 -9.01 -24.01
CA THR A 86 -5.70 -8.63 -25.31
C THR A 86 -4.99 -7.28 -25.16
N LEU A 87 -3.71 -7.26 -25.50
CA LEU A 87 -2.84 -6.11 -25.46
C LEU A 87 -2.45 -5.69 -26.88
N ARG A 88 -2.34 -4.39 -27.09
CA ARG A 88 -1.92 -3.79 -28.35
C ARG A 88 -0.74 -2.85 -28.13
N THR A 89 0.27 -2.96 -28.99
CA THR A 89 1.39 -2.02 -29.05
C THR A 89 1.01 -0.74 -29.80
N PHE A 90 1.69 0.37 -29.51
CA PHE A 90 1.52 1.60 -30.27
C PHE A 90 2.35 1.61 -31.56
N GLY A 91 1.78 2.20 -32.63
CA GLY A 91 2.47 2.33 -33.92
C GLY A 91 2.65 0.98 -34.64
N GLU A 92 3.79 0.83 -35.31
CA GLU A 92 4.17 -0.39 -36.06
C GLU A 92 5.02 -1.37 -35.23
N LEU A 93 5.26 -1.06 -33.94
CA LEU A 93 6.04 -1.92 -33.06
C LEU A 93 5.38 -3.29 -32.88
N THR A 94 6.17 -4.34 -33.00
CA THR A 94 5.73 -5.72 -32.75
C THR A 94 6.09 -6.14 -31.32
N PHE A 95 5.39 -7.14 -30.78
CA PHE A 95 5.72 -7.66 -29.46
C PHE A 95 7.10 -8.35 -29.41
N SER A 96 7.56 -8.92 -30.53
CA SER A 96 8.90 -9.50 -30.67
C SER A 96 10.04 -8.48 -30.60
N GLU A 97 9.77 -7.21 -30.92
CA GLU A 97 10.76 -6.12 -30.84
C GLU A 97 10.88 -5.53 -29.44
N LEU A 98 9.90 -5.78 -28.57
CA LEU A 98 9.98 -5.38 -27.17
C LEU A 98 11.00 -6.26 -26.44
N ALA A 99 11.67 -5.67 -25.45
CA ALA A 99 12.47 -6.46 -24.51
C ALA A 99 11.64 -7.55 -23.80
N GLY A 100 10.30 -7.44 -23.83
CA GLY A 100 9.35 -8.48 -23.43
C GLY A 100 9.18 -8.51 -21.92
N PRO A 101 8.14 -7.87 -21.34
CA PRO A 101 7.99 -7.84 -19.90
C PRO A 101 7.80 -9.27 -19.35
N ALA A 102 8.68 -9.71 -18.45
CA ALA A 102 8.50 -10.98 -17.75
C ALA A 102 7.36 -10.92 -16.72
N ARG A 103 7.08 -9.72 -16.20
CA ARG A 103 6.04 -9.39 -15.22
C ARG A 103 5.34 -8.13 -15.70
N LEU A 104 4.01 -8.13 -15.71
CA LEU A 104 3.23 -6.95 -16.10
C LEU A 104 2.14 -6.69 -15.04
N PRO A 105 2.32 -5.69 -14.16
CA PRO A 105 1.32 -5.35 -13.15
C PRO A 105 0.07 -4.72 -13.75
N PHE A 106 -1.10 -5.23 -13.34
CA PHE A 106 -2.41 -4.68 -13.65
C PHE A 106 -3.07 -4.17 -12.37
N TYR A 107 -3.73 -3.03 -12.46
CA TYR A 107 -4.59 -2.49 -11.42
C TYR A 107 -6.06 -2.71 -11.76
N LEU A 108 -6.84 -3.18 -10.79
CA LEU A 108 -8.29 -3.32 -10.92
C LEU A 108 -8.96 -1.98 -10.58
N CYS A 109 -9.13 -1.13 -11.59
CA CYS A 109 -9.69 0.23 -11.46
C CYS A 109 -11.22 0.28 -11.46
N GLY A 110 -11.88 -0.87 -11.64
CA GLY A 110 -13.32 -1.05 -11.67
C GLY A 110 -14.10 -0.63 -10.41
N GLU A 111 -15.39 -0.97 -10.37
CA GLU A 111 -16.16 -0.88 -9.13
C GLU A 111 -15.53 -1.76 -8.05
N GLU A 112 -15.48 -1.28 -6.80
CA GLU A 112 -14.77 -1.98 -5.71
C GLU A 112 -15.29 -3.42 -5.48
N ARG A 113 -16.61 -3.64 -5.62
CA ARG A 113 -17.19 -4.98 -5.56
C ARG A 113 -16.57 -5.90 -6.62
N ILE A 114 -16.60 -5.49 -7.90
CA ILE A 114 -16.07 -6.28 -9.01
C ILE A 114 -14.55 -6.51 -8.83
N ALA A 115 -13.81 -5.44 -8.54
CA ALA A 115 -12.37 -5.50 -8.29
C ALA A 115 -12.02 -6.48 -7.17
N SER A 116 -12.77 -6.48 -6.07
CA SER A 116 -12.51 -7.39 -4.95
C SER A 116 -12.73 -8.87 -5.29
N HIS A 117 -13.76 -9.20 -6.07
CA HIS A 117 -14.05 -10.57 -6.49
C HIS A 117 -13.09 -11.05 -7.59
N LEU A 118 -12.69 -10.17 -8.52
CA LEU A 118 -11.60 -10.47 -9.47
C LEU A 118 -10.28 -10.72 -8.74
N PHE A 119 -9.96 -9.88 -7.75
CA PHE A 119 -8.76 -10.03 -6.94
C PHE A 119 -8.75 -11.36 -6.15
N GLU A 120 -9.87 -11.75 -5.53
CA GLU A 120 -10.02 -13.07 -4.90
C GLU A 120 -9.84 -14.19 -5.94
N LEU A 121 -10.56 -14.14 -7.05
CA LEU A 121 -10.54 -15.20 -8.07
C LEU A 121 -9.14 -15.44 -8.62
N LEU A 122 -8.44 -14.36 -9.00
CA LEU A 122 -7.10 -14.44 -9.59
C LEU A 122 -6.08 -15.03 -8.63
N HIS A 123 -6.10 -14.63 -7.35
CA HIS A 123 -5.10 -15.10 -6.40
C HIS A 123 -5.44 -16.45 -5.76
N THR A 124 -6.70 -16.88 -5.78
CA THR A 124 -7.14 -18.18 -5.23
C THR A 124 -7.18 -19.29 -6.28
N SER A 125 -7.38 -18.94 -7.55
CA SER A 125 -7.74 -19.90 -8.59
C SER A 125 -6.77 -19.94 -9.77
N ALA A 126 -5.84 -18.98 -9.90
CA ALA A 126 -4.85 -19.01 -10.97
C ALA A 126 -3.89 -20.20 -10.82
N VAL A 127 -3.82 -21.03 -11.87
CA VAL A 127 -2.96 -22.21 -11.92
C VAL A 127 -1.83 -22.10 -12.92
N ALA A 128 -2.02 -21.28 -13.96
CA ALA A 128 -1.01 -21.05 -14.97
C ALA A 128 -1.22 -19.70 -15.66
N THR A 129 -0.13 -19.13 -16.16
CA THR A 129 -0.14 -17.92 -17.01
C THR A 129 0.61 -18.23 -18.29
N LEU A 130 0.09 -17.76 -19.42
CA LEU A 130 0.78 -17.82 -20.70
C LEU A 130 0.50 -16.55 -21.52
N ALA A 131 1.32 -16.33 -22.53
CA ALA A 131 1.13 -15.27 -23.50
C ALA A 131 1.39 -15.77 -24.91
N GLY A 132 0.69 -15.22 -25.90
CA GLY A 132 0.82 -15.63 -27.30
C GLY A 132 0.02 -14.73 -28.24
N GLU A 133 -0.06 -15.13 -29.50
CA GLU A 133 -0.87 -14.44 -30.50
C GLU A 133 -2.36 -14.79 -30.31
N PRO A 134 -3.29 -13.82 -30.33
CA PRO A 134 -4.70 -14.10 -30.14
C PRO A 134 -5.21 -15.17 -31.11
N GLY A 135 -5.93 -16.16 -30.59
CA GLY A 135 -6.52 -17.25 -31.37
C GLY A 135 -5.54 -18.34 -31.84
N HIS A 136 -4.24 -18.21 -31.58
CA HIS A 136 -3.20 -19.16 -32.03
C HIS A 136 -2.56 -19.91 -30.84
N PHE A 137 -3.39 -20.63 -30.09
CA PHE A 137 -2.97 -21.42 -28.92
C PHE A 137 -3.04 -22.94 -29.12
N ASP A 138 -3.05 -23.38 -30.38
CA ASP A 138 -3.03 -24.78 -30.81
C ASP A 138 -1.61 -25.37 -30.93
N GLY A 139 -0.58 -24.51 -30.97
CA GLY A 139 0.83 -24.87 -31.10
C GLY A 139 1.60 -25.11 -29.78
N GLU A 140 2.91 -24.82 -29.81
CA GLU A 140 3.78 -24.92 -28.64
C GLU A 140 3.58 -23.75 -27.68
N LEU A 141 3.14 -24.04 -26.45
CA LEU A 141 2.78 -23.03 -25.46
C LEU A 141 3.89 -22.82 -24.42
N ASN A 142 4.22 -21.56 -24.14
CA ASN A 142 5.05 -21.20 -23.00
C ASN A 142 4.16 -21.01 -21.77
N VAL A 143 3.95 -22.08 -21.01
CA VAL A 143 3.08 -22.06 -19.82
C VAL A 143 3.92 -21.86 -18.56
N ASN A 144 3.66 -20.79 -17.83
CA ASN A 144 4.23 -20.57 -16.51
C ASN A 144 3.32 -21.14 -15.42
N LEU A 145 3.83 -22.14 -14.69
CA LEU A 145 3.17 -22.75 -13.53
C LEU A 145 3.69 -22.22 -12.19
N GLN A 146 4.85 -21.55 -12.20
CA GLN A 146 5.50 -21.08 -10.98
C GLN A 146 5.03 -19.67 -10.68
N HIS A 147 4.23 -19.53 -9.61
CA HIS A 147 3.66 -18.24 -9.18
C HIS A 147 2.99 -17.47 -10.33
N PRO A 148 2.00 -18.10 -11.02
CA PRO A 148 1.42 -17.58 -12.26
C PRO A 148 0.88 -16.14 -12.11
N VAL A 149 0.34 -15.84 -10.93
CA VAL A 149 -0.08 -14.50 -10.51
C VAL A 149 0.59 -14.17 -9.18
N ALA A 150 1.23 -13.01 -9.11
CA ALA A 150 1.85 -12.49 -7.91
C ALA A 150 1.04 -11.32 -7.33
N HIS A 151 1.02 -11.22 -6.00
CA HIS A 151 0.57 -10.03 -5.30
C HIS A 151 1.53 -8.86 -5.53
N GLU A 152 1.00 -7.64 -5.47
CA GLU A 152 1.76 -6.39 -5.46
C GLU A 152 1.34 -5.53 -4.28
N GLY A 153 2.23 -4.70 -3.76
CA GLY A 153 1.93 -3.78 -2.65
C GLY A 153 1.93 -4.43 -1.27
N LEU A 154 2.51 -5.63 -1.11
CA LEU A 154 2.57 -6.39 0.14
C LEU A 154 3.96 -6.48 0.76
N GLU A 155 5.01 -6.13 0.03
CA GLU A 155 6.39 -6.20 0.52
C GLU A 155 6.81 -4.92 1.28
N PRO A 156 7.81 -4.96 2.19
CA PRO A 156 8.30 -3.78 2.92
C PRO A 156 8.71 -2.61 2.02
N GLY A 157 9.20 -2.91 0.80
CA GLY A 157 9.57 -1.93 -0.21
C GLY A 157 8.39 -1.31 -0.99
N GLN A 158 7.15 -1.71 -0.71
CA GLN A 158 5.95 -1.29 -1.46
C GLN A 158 4.90 -0.63 -0.57
N GLY A 159 5.24 -0.33 0.70
CA GLY A 159 4.38 0.45 1.60
C GLY A 159 4.36 1.94 1.26
N LEU A 160 3.25 2.60 1.57
CA LEU A 160 3.08 4.05 1.44
C LEU A 160 3.55 4.80 2.70
N LEU A 161 3.35 4.21 3.88
CA LEU A 161 3.77 4.79 5.14
C LEU A 161 5.25 4.50 5.40
N PRO A 162 6.00 5.48 5.96
CA PRO A 162 7.39 5.26 6.35
C PRO A 162 7.49 4.06 7.30
N LEU A 163 8.47 3.20 7.03
CA LEU A 163 8.71 2.00 7.82
C LEU A 163 10.02 2.18 8.60
N ALA A 164 9.91 2.37 9.92
CA ALA A 164 11.09 2.54 10.77
C ALA A 164 11.95 1.27 10.84
N TRP A 165 11.30 0.11 10.93
CA TRP A 165 11.93 -1.21 10.83
C TRP A 165 11.01 -2.22 10.16
N ASN A 166 11.60 -3.16 9.42
CA ASN A 166 10.86 -4.22 8.71
C ASN A 166 9.97 -5.06 9.63
N VAL A 167 10.30 -5.18 10.92
CA VAL A 167 9.49 -5.90 11.92
C VAL A 167 8.10 -5.27 12.13
N PHE A 168 7.91 -4.01 11.78
CA PHE A 168 6.62 -3.31 11.90
C PHE A 168 5.78 -3.34 10.62
N HIS A 169 6.25 -3.99 9.56
CA HIS A 169 5.60 -3.98 8.26
C HIS A 169 4.13 -4.42 8.31
N GLY A 170 3.82 -5.49 9.05
CA GLY A 170 2.44 -5.96 9.23
C GLY A 170 1.49 -4.89 9.82
N HIS A 171 1.99 -3.96 10.65
CA HIS A 171 1.19 -2.85 11.17
C HIS A 171 0.96 -1.77 10.12
N ASN A 172 1.97 -1.46 9.29
CA ASN A 172 1.81 -0.53 8.16
C ASN A 172 0.79 -1.07 7.16
N LEU A 173 0.85 -2.36 6.80
CA LEU A 173 -0.15 -2.98 5.92
C LEU A 173 -1.57 -2.84 6.49
N LEU A 174 -1.74 -3.10 7.79
CA LEU A 174 -3.03 -2.97 8.44
C LEU A 174 -3.55 -1.53 8.44
N HIS A 175 -2.68 -0.58 8.77
CA HIS A 175 -3.02 0.84 8.78
C HIS A 175 -3.38 1.34 7.38
N GLU A 176 -2.62 0.95 6.37
CA GLU A 176 -2.90 1.30 4.99
C GLU A 176 -4.17 0.64 4.45
N PHE A 177 -4.49 -0.59 4.87
CA PHE A 177 -5.74 -1.26 4.52
C PHE A 177 -6.96 -0.50 5.05
N PHE A 178 -6.95 -0.09 6.32
CA PHE A 178 -8.06 0.68 6.87
C PHE A 178 -8.14 2.11 6.33
N ALA A 179 -7.03 2.72 5.94
CA ALA A 179 -6.99 4.05 5.35
C ALA A 179 -7.41 4.08 3.87
N CYS A 180 -6.93 3.12 3.06
CA CYS A 180 -7.09 3.07 1.61
C CYS A 180 -7.01 1.62 1.09
N PRO A 181 -8.07 0.80 1.23
CA PRO A 181 -8.06 -0.60 0.79
C PRO A 181 -7.86 -0.73 -0.73
N GLU A 182 -8.32 0.26 -1.50
CA GLU A 182 -8.21 0.32 -2.96
C GLU A 182 -6.77 0.22 -3.48
N ARG A 183 -5.75 0.53 -2.65
CA ARG A 183 -4.35 0.44 -3.07
C ARG A 183 -3.87 -0.99 -3.31
N PHE A 184 -4.58 -1.99 -2.80
CA PHE A 184 -4.13 -3.39 -2.82
C PHE A 184 -4.63 -4.18 -4.04
N TYR A 185 -5.55 -3.63 -4.83
CA TYR A 185 -6.15 -4.34 -5.96
C TYR A 185 -5.25 -4.41 -7.20
N PHE A 186 -3.99 -4.80 -7.00
CA PHE A 186 -3.03 -5.08 -8.05
C PHE A 186 -2.81 -6.59 -8.17
N PHE A 187 -2.66 -7.07 -9.39
CA PHE A 187 -2.20 -8.43 -9.64
C PHE A 187 -1.17 -8.41 -10.77
N THR A 188 -0.22 -9.34 -10.72
CA THR A 188 0.86 -9.38 -11.70
C THR A 188 0.99 -10.77 -12.29
N PRO A 189 0.52 -11.01 -13.53
CA PRO A 189 0.91 -12.18 -14.30
C PRO A 189 2.44 -12.23 -14.48
N THR A 190 3.01 -13.41 -14.31
CA THR A 190 4.47 -13.65 -14.39
C THR A 190 4.81 -14.68 -15.47
N GLY A 191 6.07 -14.69 -15.91
CA GLY A 191 6.57 -15.64 -16.92
C GLY A 191 6.11 -15.32 -18.34
N LEU A 192 5.82 -14.06 -18.64
CA LEU A 192 5.20 -13.63 -19.90
C LEU A 192 6.19 -13.50 -21.08
N SER A 193 7.46 -13.23 -20.80
CA SER A 193 8.46 -12.81 -21.80
C SER A 193 8.60 -13.82 -22.95
N ALA A 194 8.75 -15.11 -22.64
CA ALA A 194 8.94 -16.16 -23.63
C ALA A 194 7.74 -16.34 -24.58
N GLY A 195 6.53 -16.00 -24.12
CA GLY A 195 5.31 -16.01 -24.93
C GLY A 195 5.19 -14.75 -25.78
N LEU A 196 5.33 -13.58 -25.15
CA LEU A 196 5.20 -12.28 -25.83
C LEU A 196 6.23 -12.09 -26.93
N GLN A 197 7.50 -12.47 -26.71
CA GLN A 197 8.57 -12.30 -27.71
C GLN A 197 8.38 -13.16 -28.97
N LYS A 198 7.53 -14.19 -28.95
CA LYS A 198 7.22 -14.99 -30.13
C LYS A 198 6.20 -14.32 -31.05
N VAL A 199 5.46 -13.33 -30.54
CA VAL A 199 4.38 -12.66 -31.28
C VAL A 199 4.97 -11.65 -32.26
N GLN A 200 4.83 -11.94 -33.56
CA GLN A 200 5.31 -11.09 -34.66
C GLN A 200 4.36 -9.93 -34.98
N GLY A 201 3.14 -9.96 -34.45
CA GLY A 201 2.15 -8.90 -34.63
C GLY A 201 2.23 -7.78 -33.60
N ASN A 202 1.36 -6.78 -33.76
CA ASN A 202 1.16 -5.67 -32.82
C ASN A 202 0.06 -5.97 -31.77
N VAL A 203 -0.48 -7.19 -31.75
CA VAL A 203 -1.49 -7.65 -30.79
C VAL A 203 -1.03 -8.95 -30.16
N ALA A 204 -1.06 -9.02 -28.84
CA ALA A 204 -0.78 -10.23 -28.06
C ALA A 204 -1.90 -10.46 -27.04
N GLU A 205 -2.08 -11.70 -26.62
CA GLU A 205 -3.03 -12.07 -25.59
C GLU A 205 -2.30 -12.72 -24.41
N ILE A 206 -2.62 -12.26 -23.20
CA ILE A 206 -2.23 -12.89 -21.93
C ILE A 206 -3.41 -13.72 -21.46
N VAL A 207 -3.18 -14.99 -21.15
CA VAL A 207 -4.20 -15.90 -20.62
C VAL A 207 -3.77 -16.40 -19.25
N ILE A 208 -4.62 -16.15 -18.25
CA ILE A 208 -4.49 -16.68 -16.89
C ILE A 208 -5.51 -17.80 -16.75
N LEU A 209 -5.04 -19.04 -16.64
CA LEU A 209 -5.88 -20.22 -16.46
C LEU A 209 -6.33 -20.35 -15.01
N LEU A 210 -7.61 -20.61 -14.81
CA LEU A 210 -8.26 -20.69 -13.51
C LEU A 210 -8.79 -22.11 -13.25
N ASN A 211 -8.62 -22.61 -12.03
CA ASN A 211 -9.16 -23.91 -11.63
C ASN A 211 -10.61 -23.86 -11.10
N ARG A 212 -11.17 -22.66 -10.94
CA ARG A 212 -12.57 -22.43 -10.60
C ARG A 212 -13.30 -21.78 -11.77
N LEU A 213 -14.54 -22.20 -12.00
CA LEU A 213 -15.43 -21.54 -12.94
C LEU A 213 -15.82 -20.16 -12.37
N PRO A 214 -15.58 -19.06 -13.08
CA PRO A 214 -15.98 -17.75 -12.60
C PRO A 214 -17.52 -17.64 -12.54
N PRO A 215 -18.09 -16.92 -11.55
CA PRO A 215 -19.53 -16.71 -11.48
C PRO A 215 -20.07 -15.95 -12.71
N ASP A 216 -21.25 -16.31 -13.21
CA ASP A 216 -21.86 -15.70 -14.40
C ASP A 216 -21.96 -14.17 -14.32
N TRP A 217 -22.36 -13.64 -13.16
CA TRP A 217 -22.46 -12.19 -12.96
C TRP A 217 -21.10 -11.49 -13.09
N LEU A 218 -20.01 -12.15 -12.68
CA LEU A 218 -18.65 -11.60 -12.78
C LEU A 218 -18.16 -11.67 -14.22
N ILE A 219 -18.49 -12.75 -14.95
CA ILE A 219 -18.20 -12.90 -16.38
C ILE A 219 -18.80 -11.73 -17.16
N HIS A 220 -20.08 -11.42 -16.94
CA HIS A 220 -20.77 -10.35 -17.67
C HIS A 220 -20.31 -8.93 -17.32
N GLN A 221 -19.72 -8.73 -16.14
CA GLN A 221 -19.24 -7.42 -15.68
C GLN A 221 -17.73 -7.22 -15.92
N THR A 222 -17.02 -8.25 -16.40
CA THR A 222 -15.58 -8.15 -16.66
C THR A 222 -15.34 -7.64 -18.08
N ASP A 223 -14.84 -6.41 -18.17
CA ASP A 223 -14.44 -5.76 -19.41
C ASP A 223 -13.08 -5.04 -19.25
N ALA A 224 -12.56 -4.47 -20.34
CA ALA A 224 -11.29 -3.75 -20.32
C ALA A 224 -11.30 -2.52 -19.39
N ALA A 225 -12.46 -1.91 -19.13
CA ALA A 225 -12.59 -0.73 -18.27
C ALA A 225 -12.34 -1.05 -16.79
N GLN A 226 -12.45 -2.33 -16.38
CA GLN A 226 -12.10 -2.74 -15.02
C GLN A 226 -10.59 -2.80 -14.76
N PHE A 227 -9.74 -2.70 -15.80
CA PHE A 227 -8.29 -2.89 -15.70
C PHE A 227 -7.53 -1.65 -16.18
N SER A 228 -6.39 -1.37 -15.53
CA SER A 228 -5.43 -0.40 -16.02
C SER A 228 -4.00 -0.89 -15.88
N LEU A 229 -3.20 -0.52 -16.88
CA LEU A 229 -1.74 -0.62 -16.84
C LEU A 229 -1.15 0.65 -16.26
N PHE A 230 0.11 0.54 -15.82
CA PHE A 230 0.96 1.66 -15.39
C PHE A 230 0.39 2.46 -14.22
N CYS A 231 -0.22 1.76 -13.27
CA CYS A 231 -0.73 2.36 -12.05
C CYS A 231 0.26 2.22 -10.89
N THR A 232 0.26 3.20 -9.98
CA THR A 232 1.01 3.13 -8.71
C THR A 232 0.22 3.80 -7.59
N PRO A 233 0.18 3.21 -6.38
CA PRO A 233 -0.33 3.91 -5.22
C PRO A 233 0.55 5.09 -4.85
N VAL A 234 -0.09 6.20 -4.47
CA VAL A 234 0.58 7.44 -4.05
C VAL A 234 0.08 7.94 -2.70
N ILE A 235 0.96 8.62 -1.96
CA ILE A 235 0.65 9.25 -0.69
C ILE A 235 1.00 10.73 -0.72
N ASN A 236 0.16 11.56 -0.12
CA ASN A 236 0.43 12.97 0.11
C ASN A 236 1.33 13.11 1.35
N LEU A 237 2.60 12.73 1.19
CA LEU A 237 3.61 12.76 2.24
C LEU A 237 4.97 13.00 1.59
N PHE A 238 5.63 14.09 1.94
CA PHE A 238 6.88 14.51 1.29
C PHE A 238 7.78 15.29 2.26
N PRO A 239 9.09 15.28 2.04
CA PRO A 239 10.01 16.07 2.86
C PRO A 239 9.87 17.56 2.53
N ARG A 240 9.89 18.41 3.56
CA ARG A 240 9.94 19.86 3.42
C ARG A 240 10.73 20.48 4.56
N THR A 241 11.57 21.43 4.21
CA THR A 241 12.26 22.30 5.17
C THR A 241 11.37 23.50 5.48
N THR A 242 11.15 23.78 6.76
CA THR A 242 10.33 24.92 7.19
C THR A 242 11.02 26.24 6.89
N THR A 243 10.25 27.33 6.86
CA THR A 243 10.85 28.66 6.99
C THR A 243 11.53 28.82 8.36
N ARG A 244 12.42 29.81 8.50
CA ARG A 244 13.10 30.08 9.77
C ARG A 244 12.07 30.41 10.84
N ILE A 245 12.09 29.65 11.92
CA ILE A 245 11.24 29.85 13.09
C ILE A 245 12.10 30.59 14.11
N GLU A 246 11.68 31.80 14.45
CA GLU A 246 12.30 32.57 15.53
C GLU A 246 12.11 31.85 16.86
N VAL A 247 13.20 31.68 17.60
CA VAL A 247 13.20 31.10 18.94
C VAL A 247 13.00 32.23 19.93
N THR A 248 11.96 32.12 20.77
CA THR A 248 11.73 33.09 21.84
C THR A 248 11.94 32.43 23.20
N HIS A 249 12.75 33.05 24.06
CA HIS A 249 13.03 32.57 25.42
C HIS A 249 11.85 32.76 26.39
N SER A 250 10.78 33.46 25.98
CA SER A 250 9.58 33.65 26.80
C SER A 250 8.68 32.42 26.86
N VAL A 251 8.88 31.44 25.97
CA VAL A 251 8.10 30.21 25.89
C VAL A 251 9.03 28.99 25.92
N THR A 252 8.58 27.93 26.59
CA THR A 252 9.34 26.67 26.72
C THR A 252 9.27 25.81 25.47
N GLU A 253 8.24 26.01 24.65
CA GLU A 253 7.99 25.25 23.43
C GLU A 253 7.73 26.20 22.27
N GLN A 254 8.39 25.93 21.15
CA GLN A 254 8.26 26.70 19.91
C GLN A 254 7.20 26.05 19.01
N HIS A 255 6.22 26.82 18.54
CA HIS A 255 5.22 26.30 17.62
C HIS A 255 5.83 26.05 16.23
N LEU A 256 5.81 24.79 15.79
CA LEU A 256 6.32 24.36 14.50
C LEU A 256 5.29 24.61 13.39
N VAL A 257 5.40 25.76 12.74
CA VAL A 257 4.60 26.11 11.56
C VAL A 257 5.48 25.99 10.31
N VAL A 258 5.10 25.08 9.41
CA VAL A 258 5.89 24.77 8.19
C VAL A 258 6.07 26.01 7.30
N ASP A 259 4.98 26.73 7.08
CA ASP A 259 4.95 27.97 6.31
C ASP A 259 3.99 28.96 6.98
N ARG A 260 4.53 30.08 7.48
CA ARG A 260 3.74 31.12 8.19
C ARG A 260 2.78 31.86 7.27
N THR A 261 3.03 31.88 5.95
CA THR A 261 2.12 32.50 4.98
C THR A 261 0.92 31.61 4.71
N ARG A 262 1.05 30.31 4.94
CA ARG A 262 0.06 29.27 4.62
C ARG A 262 -0.05 28.22 5.73
N PRO A 263 -0.41 28.62 6.97
CA PRO A 263 -0.40 27.74 8.14
C PRO A 263 -1.52 26.68 8.12
N LEU A 264 -2.45 26.79 7.18
CA LEU A 264 -3.55 25.84 6.98
C LEU A 264 -3.28 24.83 5.86
N ASP A 265 -2.22 25.01 5.06
CA ASP A 265 -1.96 24.20 3.87
C ASP A 265 -1.06 23.00 4.16
N TYR A 266 -0.31 23.04 5.27
CA TYR A 266 0.67 22.02 5.63
C TYR A 266 0.46 21.52 7.05
N GLU A 267 0.64 20.22 7.24
CA GLU A 267 0.67 19.59 8.56
C GLU A 267 1.89 18.70 8.69
N VAL A 268 2.58 18.83 9.82
CA VAL A 268 3.78 18.05 10.13
C VAL A 268 3.38 16.61 10.42
N PHE A 269 3.90 15.66 9.66
CA PHE A 269 3.77 14.23 9.93
C PHE A 269 4.84 13.78 10.95
N SER A 270 6.12 14.01 10.63
CA SER A 270 7.25 13.68 11.51
C SER A 270 8.39 14.67 11.32
N VAL A 271 9.11 14.99 12.40
CA VAL A 271 10.33 15.80 12.32
C VAL A 271 11.53 14.88 12.14
N GLN A 272 12.39 15.17 11.15
CA GLN A 272 13.59 14.41 10.85
C GLN A 272 14.82 15.06 11.47
N GLU A 273 14.98 16.37 11.27
CA GLU A 273 16.15 17.12 11.72
C GLU A 273 15.76 18.53 12.17
N VAL A 274 16.46 19.04 13.20
CA VAL A 274 16.31 20.40 13.71
C VAL A 274 17.69 21.05 13.73
N GLU A 275 17.84 22.11 12.94
CA GLU A 275 19.05 22.93 12.88
C GLU A 275 18.78 24.30 13.52
N GLY A 276 19.53 24.64 14.56
CA GLY A 276 19.62 25.98 15.14
C GLY A 276 20.68 26.84 14.46
N LEU A 277 20.40 28.13 14.32
CA LEU A 277 21.31 29.14 13.79
C LEU A 277 21.61 30.19 14.86
N GLU A 278 22.90 30.35 15.13
CA GLU A 278 23.44 31.39 16.01
C GLU A 278 23.34 32.78 15.36
N ALA A 279 23.01 33.80 16.15
CA ALA A 279 22.77 35.16 15.68
C ALA A 279 24.00 35.85 15.05
N GLU A 280 25.19 35.66 15.64
CA GLU A 280 26.39 36.42 15.26
C GLU A 280 27.27 35.67 14.26
N THR A 281 27.42 34.36 14.42
CA THR A 281 28.39 33.56 13.68
C THR A 281 27.75 32.76 12.54
N THR A 282 26.40 32.68 12.49
CA THR A 282 25.65 31.73 11.63
C THR A 282 26.10 30.27 11.83
N ARG A 283 26.72 29.95 12.98
CA ARG A 283 27.10 28.58 13.30
C ARG A 283 25.85 27.72 13.41
N LYS A 284 25.89 26.57 12.73
CA LYS A 284 24.84 25.56 12.80
C LYS A 284 24.96 24.75 14.08
N MET A 285 23.84 24.58 14.78
CA MET A 285 23.69 23.73 15.95
C MET A 285 22.66 22.64 15.66
N ILE A 286 23.09 21.39 15.58
CA ILE A 286 22.19 20.28 15.28
C ILE A 286 21.57 19.78 16.58
N PHE A 287 20.24 19.72 16.64
CA PHE A 287 19.48 19.10 17.71
C PHE A 287 18.99 17.74 17.26
N ARG A 288 19.17 16.71 18.10
CA ARG A 288 18.76 15.34 17.80
C ARG A 288 17.47 14.96 18.53
N PRO A 289 16.65 14.04 18.01
CA PRO A 289 15.45 13.61 18.73
C PRO A 289 15.83 12.99 20.07
N LEU A 290 15.24 13.48 21.17
CA LEU A 290 15.51 12.97 22.53
C LEU A 290 15.24 11.46 22.66
N TYR A 291 14.22 10.97 21.95
CA TYR A 291 13.78 9.58 21.99
C TYR A 291 14.26 8.77 20.77
N HIS A 292 15.44 9.08 20.21
CA HIS A 292 15.98 8.35 19.07
C HIS A 292 16.42 6.92 19.44
N THR A 293 16.32 5.99 18.49
CA THR A 293 16.78 4.62 18.74
C THR A 293 18.31 4.57 18.85
N ARG A 294 18.81 3.87 19.87
CA ARG A 294 20.22 3.74 20.27
C ARG A 294 21.19 3.14 19.23
N ASN A 295 20.72 2.68 18.07
CA ASN A 295 21.60 1.99 17.11
C ASN A 295 22.55 2.89 16.31
N ASN A 296 22.48 4.22 16.46
CA ASN A 296 23.29 5.15 15.67
C ASN A 296 23.81 6.37 16.46
N ASP A 297 23.87 6.24 17.78
CA ASP A 297 24.30 7.32 18.67
C ASP A 297 25.31 6.78 19.70
N GLU A 298 26.59 6.79 19.32
CA GLU A 298 27.70 6.33 20.18
C GLU A 298 28.17 7.43 21.16
N GLY A 299 27.56 8.62 21.15
CA GLY A 299 27.98 9.77 21.94
C GLY A 299 26.84 10.44 22.72
N ASN A 300 27.21 11.25 23.70
CA ASN A 300 26.28 12.23 24.26
C ASN A 300 26.43 13.51 23.44
N HIS A 301 25.54 13.71 22.45
CA HIS A 301 25.58 14.86 21.56
C HIS A 301 25.23 16.19 22.24
N GLY A 302 24.81 16.15 23.51
CA GLY A 302 24.53 17.32 24.34
C GLY A 302 23.25 18.08 23.97
N ARG A 303 22.81 18.07 22.71
CA ARG A 303 21.64 18.82 22.22
C ARG A 303 20.53 17.91 21.74
N TYR A 304 19.35 18.08 22.32
CA TYR A 304 18.19 17.26 22.03
C TYR A 304 16.93 18.08 21.82
N PHE A 305 15.94 17.51 21.13
CA PHE A 305 14.60 18.06 21.02
C PHE A 305 13.53 17.03 21.33
N SER A 306 12.40 17.50 21.84
CA SER A 306 11.19 16.69 22.02
C SER A 306 9.98 17.35 21.35
N LEU A 307 9.02 16.54 20.94
CA LEU A 307 7.81 16.99 20.25
C LEU A 307 6.59 16.78 21.13
N ARG A 308 5.68 17.76 21.10
CA ARG A 308 4.34 17.64 21.65
C ARG A 308 3.33 17.96 20.56
N ARG A 309 2.33 17.10 20.39
CA ARG A 309 1.27 17.28 19.40
C ARG A 309 -0.05 17.53 20.10
N GLU A 310 -0.80 18.52 19.63
CA GLU A 310 -2.14 18.80 20.13
C GLU A 310 -3.15 18.87 18.98
N PRO A 311 -4.42 18.48 19.21
CA PRO A 311 -5.50 18.80 18.29
C PRO A 311 -5.60 20.31 18.11
N ARG A 312 -5.71 20.75 16.85
CA ARG A 312 -5.90 22.17 16.56
C ARG A 312 -7.24 22.64 17.13
N ARG A 313 -7.24 23.82 17.75
CA ARG A 313 -8.48 24.46 18.20
C ARG A 313 -9.16 25.14 17.02
N SER A 314 -10.45 24.87 16.81
CA SER A 314 -11.24 25.60 15.81
C SER A 314 -11.19 27.10 16.12
N SER A 315 -10.78 27.90 15.14
CA SER A 315 -10.79 29.37 15.25
C SER A 315 -12.22 29.90 15.32
N GLU A 316 -12.39 31.11 15.85
CA GLU A 316 -13.71 31.76 15.90
C GLU A 316 -14.29 32.03 14.50
N ASN A 317 -13.43 32.35 13.52
CA ASN A 317 -13.84 32.51 12.13
C ASN A 317 -14.31 31.18 11.52
N ALA A 318 -13.60 30.08 11.78
CA ALA A 318 -14.04 28.75 11.34
C ALA A 318 -15.40 28.36 11.93
N ARG A 319 -15.71 28.79 13.17
CA ARG A 319 -17.02 28.58 13.80
C ARG A 319 -18.12 29.44 13.20
N ARG A 320 -17.80 30.63 12.69
CA ARG A 320 -18.79 31.58 12.12
C ARG A 320 -19.05 31.38 10.63
N TYR A 321 -18.01 31.07 9.85
CA TYR A 321 -18.07 30.99 8.38
C TYR A 321 -17.91 29.58 7.83
N GLY A 322 -17.73 28.59 8.71
CA GLY A 322 -17.46 27.20 8.34
C GLY A 322 -15.97 26.96 8.02
N THR A 323 -15.60 25.67 7.99
CA THR A 323 -14.28 25.22 7.52
C THR A 323 -14.39 24.67 6.10
N ARG A 324 -13.29 24.76 5.35
CA ARG A 324 -13.18 24.22 4.00
C ARG A 324 -13.53 22.73 3.93
N THR A 325 -13.07 21.97 4.93
CA THR A 325 -13.42 20.57 5.15
C THR A 325 -13.63 20.34 6.66
N PRO A 326 -14.30 19.24 7.08
CA PRO A 326 -14.48 18.95 8.51
C PRO A 326 -13.17 18.59 9.24
N TYR A 327 -12.06 18.41 8.52
CA TYR A 327 -10.79 18.03 9.11
C TYR A 327 -10.11 19.22 9.80
N THR A 328 -9.97 19.13 11.14
CA THR A 328 -9.39 20.22 11.94
C THR A 328 -7.86 20.16 11.99
N GLY A 329 -7.27 18.95 11.90
CA GLY A 329 -5.84 18.66 12.00
C GLY A 329 -5.22 18.90 13.38
N SER A 330 -3.89 18.82 13.42
CA SER A 330 -3.07 18.92 14.63
C SER A 330 -1.96 19.96 14.50
N GLU A 331 -1.50 20.47 15.64
CA GLU A 331 -0.35 21.38 15.76
C GLU A 331 0.79 20.68 16.50
N VAL A 332 2.02 21.05 16.16
CA VAL A 332 3.24 20.48 16.75
C VAL A 332 4.04 21.57 17.43
N PHE A 333 4.44 21.29 18.66
CA PHE A 333 5.27 22.16 19.48
C PHE A 333 6.60 21.45 19.74
N LEU A 334 7.69 22.21 19.62
CA LEU A 334 9.06 21.73 19.74
C LEU A 334 9.69 22.29 21.02
N SER A 335 10.21 21.42 21.87
CA SER A 335 11.05 21.81 23.00
C SER A 335 12.51 21.46 22.69
N LEU A 336 13.42 22.38 23.01
CA LEU A 336 14.86 22.26 22.77
C LEU A 336 15.59 22.21 24.10
N VAL A 337 16.59 21.34 24.19
CA VAL A 337 17.48 21.24 25.36
C VAL A 337 18.94 21.10 24.92
N ASP A 338 19.84 21.82 25.58
CA ASP A 338 21.29 21.68 25.51
C ASP A 338 21.81 21.36 26.92
N GLN A 339 22.58 20.29 27.03
CA GLN A 339 23.16 19.81 28.27
C GLN A 339 24.26 20.74 28.78
N HIS A 340 24.99 21.39 27.88
CA HIS A 340 26.09 22.27 28.26
C HIS A 340 25.61 23.68 28.61
N GLU A 341 24.42 24.08 28.13
CA GLU A 341 23.88 25.41 28.30
C GLU A 341 22.35 25.39 28.33
N ALA A 342 21.76 25.17 29.51
CA ALA A 342 20.31 24.98 29.64
C ALA A 342 19.52 26.31 29.60
N PRO A 343 18.34 26.36 28.93
CA PRO A 343 17.78 25.32 28.06
C PRO A 343 18.49 25.23 26.70
N TYR A 344 19.06 26.31 26.19
CA TYR A 344 19.91 26.37 24.99
C TYR A 344 20.67 27.69 25.00
N PRO A 345 21.75 27.84 24.19
CA PRO A 345 22.53 29.08 24.14
C PRO A 345 21.70 30.33 23.87
N GLU A 346 21.97 31.45 24.55
CA GLU A 346 21.23 32.73 24.40
C GLU A 346 21.36 33.34 22.98
N ASN A 347 22.41 32.98 22.26
CA ASN A 347 22.67 33.41 20.90
C ASN A 347 21.86 32.62 19.84
N LEU A 348 21.09 31.58 20.22
CA LEU A 348 20.22 30.84 19.31
C LEU A 348 19.00 31.70 18.94
N ARG A 349 18.94 32.15 17.68
CA ARG A 349 17.87 33.06 17.24
C ARG A 349 16.82 32.40 16.37
N HIS A 350 17.23 31.47 15.51
CA HIS A 350 16.32 30.80 14.57
C HIS A 350 16.57 29.31 14.55
N ILE A 351 15.50 28.55 14.36
CA ILE A 351 15.58 27.14 13.96
C ILE A 351 15.02 26.94 12.56
N THR A 352 15.60 25.98 11.87
CA THR A 352 15.13 25.43 10.62
C THR A 352 14.86 23.95 10.85
N VAL A 353 13.69 23.47 10.43
CA VAL A 353 13.28 22.09 10.68
C VAL A 353 13.06 21.39 9.36
N THR A 354 13.68 20.23 9.19
CA THR A 354 13.37 19.31 8.08
C THR A 354 12.39 18.28 8.59
N ALA A 355 11.21 18.25 7.98
CA ALA A 355 10.11 17.41 8.39
C ALA A 355 9.45 16.73 7.19
N MET A 356 8.86 15.57 7.43
CA MET A 356 7.85 15.00 6.54
C MET A 356 6.55 15.73 6.78
N VAL A 357 5.92 16.22 5.72
CA VAL A 357 4.69 17.00 5.77
C VAL A 357 3.64 16.45 4.83
N THR A 358 2.39 16.78 5.12
CA THR A 358 1.23 16.55 4.26
C THR A 358 0.60 17.88 3.88
N ASN A 359 -0.17 17.92 2.80
CA ASN A 359 -1.00 19.06 2.39
C ASN A 359 -2.39 19.08 3.09
N ARG A 360 -2.56 18.33 4.19
CA ARG A 360 -3.81 18.27 4.97
C ARG A 360 -5.00 17.84 4.11
N ASP A 361 -6.02 18.69 4.03
CA ASP A 361 -7.28 18.48 3.34
C ASP A 361 -7.28 19.05 1.91
N LEU A 362 -6.22 19.75 1.48
CA LEU A 362 -6.09 20.24 0.09
C LEU A 362 -6.26 19.12 -0.95
N PRO A 363 -5.73 17.89 -0.76
CA PRO A 363 -5.91 16.81 -1.72
C PRO A 363 -7.36 16.46 -2.04
N CYS A 364 -8.30 16.78 -1.14
CA CYS A 364 -9.72 16.54 -1.36
C CYS A 364 -10.37 17.50 -2.37
N LEU A 365 -9.68 18.59 -2.73
CA LEU A 365 -10.17 19.66 -3.59
C LEU A 365 -9.59 19.61 -5.00
N ILE A 366 -8.66 18.68 -5.25
CA ILE A 366 -8.03 18.55 -6.55
C ILE A 366 -9.12 18.16 -7.57
N PRO A 367 -9.33 18.94 -8.64
CA PRO A 367 -10.24 18.55 -9.71
C PRO A 367 -9.67 17.29 -10.38
N ARG A 368 -10.55 16.34 -10.72
CA ARG A 368 -10.13 15.06 -11.30
C ARG A 368 -10.83 14.80 -12.63
N ASN A 369 -10.05 14.69 -13.69
CA ASN A 369 -10.45 14.18 -14.99
C ASN A 369 -9.92 12.76 -15.26
N GLY A 370 -9.02 12.25 -14.41
CA GLY A 370 -8.45 10.90 -14.52
C GLY A 370 -7.33 10.76 -15.55
N ARG A 371 -6.83 11.85 -16.13
CA ARG A 371 -5.76 11.86 -17.15
C ARG A 371 -4.63 12.85 -16.86
N ASP A 372 -4.97 14.09 -16.55
CA ASP A 372 -4.02 15.22 -16.42
C ASP A 372 -4.21 15.92 -15.05
N ASP A 373 -4.42 15.10 -14.03
CA ASP A 373 -4.71 15.56 -12.67
C ASP A 373 -3.45 15.96 -11.92
N LEU A 374 -2.30 15.39 -12.28
CA LEU A 374 -1.00 15.64 -11.68
C LEU A 374 0.05 15.81 -12.78
N THR A 375 1.13 16.49 -12.44
CA THR A 375 2.34 16.60 -13.24
C THR A 375 3.51 15.89 -12.56
N VAL A 376 4.50 15.49 -13.34
CA VAL A 376 5.73 14.83 -12.89
C VAL A 376 6.93 15.53 -13.53
N ASP A 377 8.15 15.21 -13.08
CA ASP A 377 9.38 15.69 -13.69
C ASP A 377 9.39 15.40 -15.21
N ALA A 378 9.78 16.39 -16.01
CA ALA A 378 9.85 16.31 -17.47
C ALA A 378 10.83 15.25 -17.98
N ALA A 379 11.75 14.76 -17.15
CA ALA A 379 12.63 13.64 -17.52
C ALA A 379 11.90 12.28 -17.61
N ILE A 380 10.68 12.17 -17.07
CA ILE A 380 9.89 10.94 -17.09
C ILE A 380 8.95 10.97 -18.32
N PRO A 381 9.03 9.97 -19.24
CA PRO A 381 8.29 9.99 -20.50
C PRO A 381 6.81 9.64 -20.31
N VAL A 382 6.04 10.57 -19.75
CA VAL A 382 4.59 10.45 -19.58
C VAL A 382 3.88 11.67 -20.16
N ALA A 383 2.86 11.40 -20.95
CA ALA A 383 2.00 12.42 -21.54
C ALA A 383 1.01 13.01 -20.53
N GLY A 384 0.73 12.30 -19.43
CA GLY A 384 -0.19 12.73 -18.38
C GLY A 384 -0.20 11.80 -17.17
N VAL A 385 -0.65 12.32 -16.03
CA VAL A 385 -0.82 11.54 -14.79
C VAL A 385 -2.23 11.75 -14.24
N GLY A 386 -3.01 10.68 -14.19
CA GLY A 386 -4.42 10.70 -13.80
C GLY A 386 -4.68 10.04 -12.44
N LEU A 387 -5.53 10.64 -11.60
CA LEU A 387 -5.99 10.05 -10.35
C LEU A 387 -7.18 9.11 -10.60
N ILE A 388 -6.89 7.82 -10.79
CA ILE A 388 -7.94 6.80 -10.98
C ILE A 388 -8.76 6.61 -9.71
N ARG A 389 -8.10 6.53 -8.55
CA ARG A 389 -8.77 6.57 -7.25
C ARG A 389 -8.60 7.93 -6.60
N PRO A 390 -9.66 8.52 -6.01
CA PRO A 390 -9.57 9.83 -5.39
C PRO A 390 -8.66 9.79 -4.15
N PRO A 391 -7.94 10.89 -3.85
CA PRO A 391 -7.29 11.04 -2.56
C PRO A 391 -8.29 10.87 -1.41
N ARG A 392 -8.02 9.89 -0.53
CA ARG A 392 -8.79 9.68 0.68
C ARG A 392 -8.66 10.88 1.62
N PRO A 393 -9.73 11.28 2.33
CA PRO A 393 -9.66 12.36 3.31
C PRO A 393 -8.59 12.10 4.38
N PRO A 394 -7.91 13.15 4.87
CA PRO A 394 -6.95 13.02 5.96
C PRO A 394 -7.62 12.50 7.23
N GLN A 395 -6.88 11.70 8.00
CA GLN A 395 -7.32 11.16 9.28
C GLN A 395 -6.45 11.71 10.41
N PRO A 396 -7.02 11.97 11.59
CA PRO A 396 -6.25 12.41 12.74
C PRO A 396 -5.29 11.30 13.23
N PRO A 397 -4.23 11.65 13.97
CA PRO A 397 -3.35 10.67 14.59
C PRO A 397 -4.11 9.66 15.47
N LEU A 398 -3.81 8.37 15.32
CA LEU A 398 -4.45 7.31 16.12
C LEU A 398 -4.05 7.34 17.61
N ALA A 399 -2.80 7.73 17.90
CA ALA A 399 -2.22 7.63 19.24
C ALA A 399 -2.55 8.86 20.11
N GLU A 400 -3.82 9.03 20.46
CA GLU A 400 -4.26 10.05 21.41
C GLU A 400 -4.77 9.44 22.73
N ARG A 401 -4.34 10.03 23.86
CA ARG A 401 -4.83 9.72 25.21
C ARG A 401 -4.80 8.21 25.53
N GLU A 402 -5.94 7.61 25.85
CA GLU A 402 -6.07 6.20 26.21
C GLU A 402 -5.70 5.27 25.04
N MET A 403 -5.94 5.69 23.79
CA MET A 403 -5.63 4.89 22.60
C MET A 403 -4.12 4.65 22.48
N ALA A 404 -3.29 5.63 22.85
CA ALA A 404 -1.84 5.48 22.88
C ALA A 404 -1.40 4.35 23.82
N TRP A 405 -2.01 4.25 25.01
CA TRP A 405 -1.73 3.16 25.95
C TRP A 405 -2.19 1.80 25.43
N ARG A 406 -3.32 1.74 24.72
CA ARG A 406 -3.80 0.52 24.08
C ARG A 406 -2.86 0.05 22.96
N LEU A 407 -2.37 0.98 22.14
CA LEU A 407 -1.36 0.70 21.10
C LEU A 407 -0.02 0.25 21.70
N ILE A 408 0.43 0.85 22.81
CA ILE A 408 1.65 0.38 23.52
C ILE A 408 1.45 -1.05 24.03
N ARG A 409 0.27 -1.37 24.57
CA ARG A 409 -0.05 -2.71 25.06
C ARG A 409 0.01 -3.76 23.94
N GLN A 410 -0.31 -3.40 22.70
CA GLN A 410 -0.19 -4.27 21.53
C GLN A 410 1.27 -4.64 21.21
N LEU A 411 2.26 -3.82 21.57
CA LEU A 411 3.68 -4.18 21.39
C LEU A 411 4.08 -5.34 22.31
N SER A 412 3.43 -5.45 23.47
CA SER A 412 3.62 -6.54 24.44
C SER A 412 2.80 -7.78 24.11
N PHE A 413 2.14 -7.82 22.94
CA PHE A 413 1.31 -8.95 22.53
C PHE A 413 2.18 -10.19 22.28
N ASN A 414 2.40 -10.98 23.33
CA ASN A 414 2.84 -12.35 23.21
C ASN A 414 1.63 -13.18 22.77
N TYR A 415 1.79 -14.13 21.85
CA TYR A 415 0.70 -14.96 21.31
C TYR A 415 -0.07 -15.83 22.30
N LEU A 416 0.41 -15.94 23.54
CA LEU A 416 -0.21 -16.77 24.56
C LEU A 416 -1.73 -16.55 24.73
N PRO A 417 -2.27 -15.32 24.69
CA PRO A 417 -3.69 -15.10 24.82
C PRO A 417 -4.51 -15.59 23.63
N LEU A 418 -3.98 -15.85 22.43
CA LEU A 418 -4.80 -16.37 21.31
C LEU A 418 -4.79 -17.90 21.21
N ALA A 419 -3.78 -18.55 21.78
CA ALA A 419 -3.62 -20.01 21.75
C ALA A 419 -4.66 -20.73 22.65
N ASP A 420 -5.00 -20.11 23.78
CA ASP A 420 -5.90 -20.70 24.78
C ASP A 420 -7.34 -20.17 24.68
N LEU A 421 -7.64 -19.29 23.71
CA LEU A 421 -8.99 -18.75 23.56
C LEU A 421 -9.85 -19.60 22.63
N ASP A 422 -11.09 -19.81 23.07
CA ASP A 422 -12.15 -20.35 22.23
C ASP A 422 -12.41 -19.47 21.01
N HIS A 423 -12.91 -20.07 19.93
CA HIS A 423 -13.06 -19.44 18.62
C HIS A 423 -13.74 -18.05 18.68
N ARG A 424 -14.85 -17.91 19.41
CA ARG A 424 -15.57 -16.63 19.53
C ARG A 424 -14.80 -15.59 20.36
N THR A 425 -14.16 -16.02 21.45
CA THR A 425 -13.42 -15.12 22.34
C THR A 425 -12.11 -14.66 21.69
N GLY A 426 -11.44 -15.53 20.93
CA GLY A 426 -10.29 -15.16 20.10
C GLY A 426 -10.69 -14.17 19.00
N GLY A 427 -11.88 -14.33 18.41
CA GLY A 427 -12.47 -13.35 17.51
C GLY A 427 -12.66 -11.98 18.16
N GLN A 428 -13.22 -11.95 19.37
CA GLN A 428 -13.39 -10.70 20.14
C GLN A 428 -12.04 -10.01 20.41
N ALA A 429 -11.04 -10.75 20.87
CA ALA A 429 -9.71 -10.21 21.13
C ALA A 429 -9.09 -9.60 19.87
N LEU A 430 -9.24 -10.26 18.71
CA LEU A 430 -8.76 -9.73 17.44
C LEU A 430 -9.57 -8.50 17.00
N ARG A 431 -10.90 -8.48 17.16
CA ARG A 431 -11.72 -7.28 16.91
C ARG A 431 -11.25 -6.08 17.73
N ASP A 432 -10.97 -6.28 19.03
CA ASP A 432 -10.49 -5.23 19.92
C ASP A 432 -9.14 -4.66 19.49
N LEU A 433 -8.24 -5.51 18.97
CA LEU A 433 -6.97 -5.09 18.38
C LEU A 433 -7.17 -4.29 17.09
N LEU A 434 -8.02 -4.78 16.19
CA LEU A 434 -8.26 -4.14 14.89
C LEU A 434 -8.95 -2.79 15.05
N ASN A 435 -9.84 -2.64 16.03
CA ASN A 435 -10.51 -1.38 16.36
C ASN A 435 -9.53 -0.25 16.74
N LEU A 436 -8.27 -0.55 17.10
CA LEU A 436 -7.25 0.47 17.35
C LEU A 436 -6.79 1.19 16.08
N PHE A 437 -7.00 0.58 14.90
CA PHE A 437 -6.58 1.10 13.60
C PHE A 437 -7.72 1.75 12.82
N ILE A 438 -8.94 1.73 13.36
CA ILE A 438 -10.13 2.26 12.70
C ILE A 438 -10.49 3.59 13.36
N PRO A 439 -10.88 4.62 12.59
CA PRO A 439 -11.47 5.82 13.15
C PRO A 439 -12.70 5.49 14.02
N ALA A 440 -12.95 6.25 15.08
CA ALA A 440 -14.00 5.99 16.06
C ALA A 440 -15.46 6.03 15.53
N HIS A 441 -15.68 6.29 14.24
CA HIS A 441 -16.99 6.41 13.60
C HIS A 441 -17.45 5.08 12.98
N ASP A 442 -18.77 4.93 12.76
CA ASP A 442 -19.37 3.77 12.07
C ASP A 442 -19.02 3.78 10.57
N SER A 443 -17.80 3.39 10.27
CA SER A 443 -17.24 3.30 8.94
C SER A 443 -17.50 1.91 8.34
N PRO A 444 -17.44 1.75 7.00
CA PRO A 444 -17.42 0.43 6.36
C PRO A 444 -16.37 -0.51 6.97
N GLN A 445 -15.20 0.03 7.34
CA GLN A 445 -14.12 -0.68 8.01
C GLN A 445 -14.55 -1.22 9.39
N SER A 446 -15.29 -0.44 10.18
CA SER A 446 -15.82 -0.89 11.46
C SER A 446 -16.78 -2.08 11.30
N ARG A 447 -17.63 -2.04 10.25
CA ARG A 447 -18.53 -3.16 9.93
C ARG A 447 -17.77 -4.41 9.51
N GLN A 448 -16.73 -4.28 8.68
CA GLN A 448 -15.86 -5.41 8.32
C GLN A 448 -15.22 -6.05 9.56
N VAL A 449 -14.74 -5.25 10.50
CA VAL A 449 -14.16 -5.78 11.75
C VAL A 449 -15.20 -6.43 12.65
N ARG A 450 -16.41 -5.86 12.79
CA ARG A 450 -17.51 -6.50 13.52
C ARG A 450 -17.91 -7.85 12.91
N SER A 451 -17.71 -8.01 11.60
CA SER A 451 -18.04 -9.22 10.85
C SER A 451 -17.03 -10.36 11.04
N LEU A 452 -15.87 -10.11 11.66
CA LEU A 452 -14.99 -11.16 12.12
C LEU A 452 -15.70 -11.90 13.25
N ILE A 453 -16.15 -13.14 13.05
CA ILE A 453 -16.93 -13.91 14.03
C ILE A 453 -16.01 -14.56 15.07
N GLY A 454 -14.92 -15.16 14.60
CA GLY A 454 -14.05 -15.97 15.43
C GLY A 454 -12.65 -16.13 14.88
N CYS A 455 -11.72 -16.39 15.79
CA CYS A 455 -10.32 -16.68 15.52
C CYS A 455 -9.90 -17.82 16.47
N LYS A 456 -9.38 -18.91 15.91
CA LYS A 456 -8.82 -20.01 16.70
C LYS A 456 -7.39 -20.25 16.24
N THR A 457 -6.46 -20.33 17.18
CA THR A 457 -5.08 -20.68 16.87
C THR A 457 -4.74 -22.05 17.43
N THR A 458 -4.05 -22.88 16.64
CA THR A 458 -3.66 -24.23 17.04
C THR A 458 -2.19 -24.49 16.68
N PRO A 459 -1.44 -25.17 17.55
CA PRO A 459 -0.08 -25.59 17.21
C PRO A 459 -0.15 -26.69 16.14
N VAL A 460 0.62 -26.52 15.07
CA VAL A 460 0.67 -27.49 13.96
C VAL A 460 2.11 -27.80 13.57
N THR A 461 2.32 -29.02 13.06
CA THR A 461 3.56 -29.39 12.37
C THR A 461 3.25 -29.52 10.89
N ARG A 462 4.08 -28.90 10.04
CA ARG A 462 3.94 -28.93 8.58
C ARG A 462 5.29 -29.14 7.94
N ARG A 463 5.28 -29.73 6.74
CA ARG A 463 6.43 -29.71 5.84
C ARG A 463 6.65 -28.27 5.38
N LEU A 464 7.88 -27.76 5.53
CA LEU A 464 8.23 -26.44 5.04
C LEU A 464 8.43 -26.46 3.52
N PRO A 465 8.04 -25.39 2.81
CA PRO A 465 8.25 -25.26 1.37
C PRO A 465 9.74 -25.13 1.07
N GLY A 466 10.19 -25.83 0.04
CA GLY A 466 11.59 -25.84 -0.40
C GLY A 466 11.89 -27.02 -1.31
N SER A 467 12.85 -26.83 -2.22
CA SER A 467 13.31 -27.85 -3.19
C SER A 467 14.35 -28.82 -2.61
N GLY A 468 14.62 -28.76 -1.30
CA GLY A 468 15.63 -29.58 -0.62
C GLY A 468 15.06 -30.75 0.19
N LEU A 469 15.80 -31.12 1.25
CA LEU A 469 15.43 -32.18 2.19
C LEU A 469 14.02 -31.97 2.79
N LEU A 470 13.37 -33.07 3.17
CA LEU A 470 12.08 -33.05 3.87
C LEU A 470 12.23 -32.45 5.27
N VAL A 471 12.08 -31.12 5.37
CA VAL A 471 12.12 -30.40 6.66
C VAL A 471 10.72 -30.19 7.19
N TYR A 472 10.50 -30.59 8.44
CA TYR A 472 9.27 -30.32 9.19
C TYR A 472 9.52 -29.16 10.16
N GLY A 473 8.67 -28.14 10.08
CA GLY A 473 8.64 -27.05 11.04
C GLY A 473 7.53 -27.24 12.06
N ARG A 474 7.67 -26.62 13.23
CA ARG A 474 6.56 -26.34 14.13
C ARG A 474 6.05 -24.92 13.86
N GLY A 475 4.75 -24.76 13.89
CA GLY A 475 4.08 -23.52 13.54
C GLY A 475 2.75 -23.35 14.24
N VAL A 476 2.10 -22.24 13.96
CA VAL A 476 0.75 -21.92 14.43
C VAL A 476 -0.17 -21.84 13.22
N SER A 477 -1.27 -22.58 13.26
CA SER A 477 -2.36 -22.43 12.30
C SER A 477 -3.41 -21.50 12.91
N CYS A 478 -3.79 -20.46 12.19
CA CYS A 478 -4.84 -19.52 12.58
C CYS A 478 -6.05 -19.71 11.65
N GLU A 479 -7.19 -20.09 12.23
CA GLU A 479 -8.47 -20.23 11.55
C GLU A 479 -9.33 -19.00 11.86
N LEU A 480 -9.60 -18.20 10.84
CA LEU A 480 -10.46 -17.03 10.92
C LEU A 480 -11.81 -17.34 10.28
N THR A 481 -12.89 -17.00 10.98
CA THR A 481 -14.25 -17.08 10.44
C THR A 481 -14.84 -15.68 10.35
N VAL A 482 -15.34 -15.32 9.18
CA VAL A 482 -16.01 -14.04 8.92
C VAL A 482 -17.43 -14.26 8.42
N ASP A 483 -18.27 -13.26 8.67
CA ASP A 483 -19.59 -13.11 8.08
C ASP A 483 -19.50 -12.16 6.89
N GLU A 484 -19.82 -12.61 5.68
CA GLU A 484 -19.73 -11.78 4.47
C GLU A 484 -20.78 -10.66 4.41
N GLU A 485 -21.87 -10.73 5.19
CA GLU A 485 -22.93 -9.72 5.16
C GLU A 485 -22.41 -8.32 5.51
N GLY A 486 -21.49 -8.21 6.47
CA GLY A 486 -20.92 -6.91 6.84
C GLY A 486 -19.77 -6.42 5.96
N PHE A 487 -19.42 -7.15 4.89
CA PHE A 487 -18.52 -6.66 3.83
C PHE A 487 -19.28 -5.93 2.70
N SER A 488 -20.61 -5.84 2.77
CA SER A 488 -21.43 -5.11 1.79
C SER A 488 -21.19 -5.55 0.34
N GLY A 489 -20.97 -6.85 0.13
CA GLY A 489 -20.73 -7.45 -1.19
C GLY A 489 -19.26 -7.47 -1.64
N ILE A 490 -18.35 -6.80 -0.93
CA ILE A 490 -16.90 -6.90 -1.15
C ILE A 490 -16.42 -8.28 -0.68
N SER A 491 -15.45 -8.87 -1.38
CA SER A 491 -14.83 -10.12 -0.94
C SER A 491 -14.07 -9.95 0.39
N PRO A 492 -14.20 -10.90 1.35
CA PRO A 492 -13.38 -10.91 2.58
C PRO A 492 -11.92 -11.30 2.33
N TYR A 493 -11.56 -11.71 1.11
CA TYR A 493 -10.22 -12.21 0.79
C TYR A 493 -9.11 -11.20 1.09
N LEU A 494 -9.27 -9.93 0.70
CA LEU A 494 -8.26 -8.91 0.94
C LEU A 494 -8.06 -8.64 2.44
N PHE A 495 -9.16 -8.63 3.20
CA PHE A 495 -9.10 -8.52 4.67
C PHE A 495 -8.30 -9.69 5.28
N GLY A 496 -8.60 -10.92 4.86
CA GLY A 496 -7.83 -12.09 5.27
C GLY A 496 -6.35 -12.00 4.88
N LEU A 497 -6.04 -11.59 3.65
CA LEU A 497 -4.67 -11.46 3.15
C LEU A 497 -3.85 -10.48 4.00
N VAL A 498 -4.41 -9.32 4.35
CA VAL A 498 -3.72 -8.34 5.22
C VAL A 498 -3.53 -8.89 6.64
N LEU A 499 -4.53 -9.60 7.17
CA LEU A 499 -4.42 -10.25 8.48
C LEU A 499 -3.38 -11.37 8.49
N GLU A 500 -3.20 -12.11 7.40
CA GLU A 500 -2.17 -13.15 7.28
C GLU A 500 -0.77 -12.56 7.48
N HIS A 501 -0.47 -11.47 6.78
CA HIS A 501 0.80 -10.74 6.94
C HIS A 501 0.93 -10.12 8.33
N TYR A 502 -0.15 -9.57 8.88
CA TYR A 502 -0.15 -9.02 10.22
C TYR A 502 0.15 -10.09 11.28
N ILE A 503 -0.44 -11.29 11.17
CA ILE A 503 -0.17 -12.41 12.08
C ILE A 503 1.28 -12.88 11.94
N ALA A 504 1.79 -13.07 10.73
CA ALA A 504 3.17 -13.53 10.54
C ALA A 504 4.23 -12.64 11.22
N ARG A 505 3.97 -11.34 11.37
CA ARG A 505 4.81 -10.43 12.16
C ARG A 505 5.00 -10.87 13.60
N HIS A 506 3.95 -11.36 14.26
CA HIS A 506 4.00 -11.61 15.70
C HIS A 506 4.70 -12.95 16.00
N VAL A 507 4.88 -13.79 14.98
CA VAL A 507 5.42 -15.16 15.13
C VAL A 507 6.93 -15.08 15.15
N SER A 508 7.55 -15.84 16.06
CA SER A 508 9.02 -15.95 16.16
C SER A 508 9.63 -16.39 14.83
N ILE A 509 10.82 -15.86 14.51
CA ILE A 509 11.57 -16.20 13.29
C ILE A 509 11.79 -17.72 13.09
N ASN A 510 11.84 -18.49 14.17
CA ASN A 510 12.05 -19.95 14.14
C ASN A 510 10.74 -20.77 14.05
N THR A 511 9.61 -20.10 13.87
CA THR A 511 8.27 -20.68 13.80
C THR A 511 7.57 -20.16 12.55
N PHE A 512 6.67 -20.94 11.95
CA PHE A 512 5.84 -20.46 10.84
C PHE A 512 4.39 -20.17 11.29
N SER A 513 3.71 -19.28 10.57
CA SER A 513 2.26 -19.12 10.60
C SER A 513 1.63 -19.72 9.35
N GLN A 514 0.45 -20.31 9.51
CA GLN A 514 -0.44 -20.65 8.41
C GLN A 514 -1.82 -20.08 8.72
N MET A 515 -2.43 -19.37 7.79
CA MET A 515 -3.77 -18.82 7.99
C MET A 515 -4.77 -19.49 7.06
N THR A 516 -5.96 -19.77 7.59
CA THR A 516 -7.12 -20.21 6.82
C THR A 516 -8.28 -19.25 7.09
N LEU A 517 -8.90 -18.76 6.01
CA LEU A 517 -10.10 -17.93 6.07
C LEU A 517 -11.32 -18.77 5.70
N HIS A 518 -12.32 -18.71 6.58
CA HIS A 518 -13.64 -19.27 6.41
C HIS A 518 -14.70 -18.15 6.38
N SER A 519 -15.69 -18.34 5.51
CA SER A 519 -16.91 -17.55 5.41
C SER A 519 -18.08 -18.35 5.96
N MET A 520 -18.98 -17.70 6.70
CA MET A 520 -20.22 -18.36 7.16
C MET A 520 -21.10 -18.79 5.98
N GLN A 521 -21.06 -18.04 4.88
CA GLN A 521 -21.89 -18.26 3.70
C GLN A 521 -21.31 -19.32 2.77
N ARG A 522 -19.99 -19.34 2.57
CA ARG A 522 -19.32 -20.18 1.56
C ARG A 522 -18.41 -21.27 2.14
N GLY A 523 -18.18 -21.29 3.44
CA GLY A 523 -17.24 -22.22 4.07
C GLY A 523 -15.79 -21.83 3.82
N HIS A 524 -14.97 -22.73 3.29
CA HIS A 524 -13.55 -22.45 3.03
C HIS A 524 -13.36 -21.43 1.90
N VAL A 525 -12.63 -20.34 2.17
CA VAL A 525 -12.30 -19.31 1.17
C VAL A 525 -10.88 -19.52 0.65
N MET A 526 -9.90 -19.50 1.56
CA MET A 526 -8.49 -19.60 1.24
C MET A 526 -7.67 -20.16 2.41
N THR A 527 -6.67 -20.97 2.09
CA THR A 527 -5.55 -21.28 2.99
C THR A 527 -4.27 -20.77 2.36
N TRP A 528 -3.62 -19.82 3.01
CA TRP A 528 -2.34 -19.29 2.53
C TRP A 528 -1.20 -20.29 2.79
N PRO A 529 -0.15 -20.27 1.95
CA PRO A 529 1.05 -21.06 2.20
C PRO A 529 1.68 -20.67 3.55
N VAL A 530 2.51 -21.56 4.11
CA VAL A 530 3.19 -21.28 5.37
C VAL A 530 4.13 -20.08 5.19
N ARG A 531 4.07 -19.14 6.13
CA ARG A 531 4.94 -17.97 6.18
C ARG A 531 5.85 -18.04 7.40
N THR A 532 7.13 -17.82 7.19
CA THR A 532 8.10 -17.73 8.29
C THR A 532 7.80 -16.52 9.17
N GLY A 533 7.89 -16.68 10.49
CA GLY A 533 7.71 -15.59 11.42
C GLY A 533 8.73 -14.46 11.19
N GLN A 534 8.31 -13.22 11.46
CA GLN A 534 9.15 -12.04 11.26
C GLN A 534 9.55 -11.35 12.56
N ARG A 535 9.21 -11.93 13.73
CA ARG A 535 9.66 -11.42 15.03
C ARG A 535 11.11 -11.81 15.25
N GLY A 536 11.99 -10.81 15.19
CA GLY A 536 13.39 -10.97 15.59
C GLY A 536 13.50 -11.40 17.06
N SER A 537 14.48 -12.25 17.35
CA SER A 537 14.95 -12.45 18.72
C SER A 537 15.62 -11.15 19.17
N VAL A 538 14.98 -10.42 20.08
CA VAL A 538 15.64 -9.32 20.80
C VAL A 538 16.52 -9.92 21.87
#